data_AF-A0A3A5W8E1-F1
#
_entry.id   AF-A0A3A5W8E1-F1
#
_cell.length_a   1.000
_cell.length_b   1.000
_cell.length_c   1.000
_cell.angle_alpha   90.00
_cell.angle_beta   90.00
_cell.angle_gamma   90.00
#
_symmetry.space_group_name_H-M   'P 1'
#
loop_
_entity.id
_entity.type
_entity.pdbx_description
1 polymer ?
#
loop_
_entity_poly.entity_id
_entity_poly.type
_entity_poly.pdbx_seq_one_letter_code
_entity_poly.pdbx_strand_id
1 'polypeptide(L)'
;IEILADSDGDGFPDELPDDYDPSNPTAPGLVEDLDDDNDGIPDLEEAGGLDSTSPDTDGDGICDGVISVDPICVAGPDEFPLDPSADTDTDGDGKPDTITGNSTSVPPLEEDMDDDGDGVEDVNETGTWTYNGPTDTGTNPLNPDTDYDGVCDGPVDVYHPQTGDLICVAGPDT
;
A
#
# COMPACT_ATOMS: atom_id res chain seq x y z
N ILE A 1 39.64 -0.78 -6.51
CA ILE A 1 38.43 -0.26 -7.18
C ILE A 1 37.33 -0.69 -6.24
N GLU A 2 36.82 0.28 -5.51
CA GLU A 2 35.60 0.14 -4.76
C GLU A 2 34.47 0.39 -5.75
N ILE A 3 33.50 -0.51 -5.77
CA ILE A 3 32.28 -0.38 -6.54
C ILE A 3 31.23 -0.12 -5.47
N LEU A 4 30.63 1.06 -5.51
CA LEU A 4 29.49 1.38 -4.66
C LEU A 4 28.27 0.65 -5.23
N ALA A 5 27.36 0.25 -4.35
CA ALA A 5 26.08 -0.29 -4.76
C ALA A 5 25.27 0.81 -5.48
N ASP A 6 24.33 0.39 -6.31
CA ASP A 6 23.51 1.20 -7.23
C ASP A 6 22.33 0.28 -7.54
N SER A 7 21.41 0.21 -6.58
CA SER A 7 20.38 -0.83 -6.49
C SER A 7 19.31 -0.65 -7.57
N ASP A 8 18.90 0.58 -7.85
CA ASP A 8 17.97 0.91 -8.94
C ASP A 8 18.65 1.10 -10.32
N GLY A 9 19.97 1.30 -10.35
CA GLY A 9 20.75 1.45 -11.57
C GLY A 9 20.68 2.84 -12.21
N ASP A 10 20.29 3.88 -11.47
CA ASP A 10 20.21 5.25 -11.97
C ASP A 10 21.59 5.95 -12.09
N GLY A 11 22.61 5.34 -11.46
CA GLY A 11 23.99 5.77 -11.50
C GLY A 11 24.41 6.68 -10.34
N PHE A 12 23.54 6.89 -9.34
CA PHE A 12 23.91 7.34 -8.01
C PHE A 12 24.16 6.12 -7.10
N PRO A 13 25.15 6.20 -6.21
CA PRO A 13 25.40 5.13 -5.26
C PRO A 13 24.44 5.14 -4.07
N ASP A 14 24.00 3.96 -3.63
CA ASP A 14 23.13 3.75 -2.47
C ASP A 14 23.68 4.44 -1.20
N GLU A 15 24.97 4.23 -0.90
CA GLU A 15 25.63 4.85 0.25
C GLU A 15 27.03 5.36 -0.12
N LEU A 16 27.38 6.53 0.40
CA LEU A 16 28.75 7.06 0.32
C LEU A 16 29.58 6.69 1.56
N PRO A 17 30.85 6.26 1.39
CA PRO A 17 31.73 6.03 2.53
C PRO A 17 31.91 7.28 3.40
N ASP A 18 31.98 7.10 4.72
CA ASP A 18 32.25 8.17 5.70
C ASP A 18 33.48 9.05 5.37
N ASP A 19 34.48 8.46 4.70
CA ASP A 19 35.73 9.12 4.31
C ASP A 19 35.76 9.58 2.84
N TYR A 20 34.59 9.61 2.17
CA TYR A 20 34.46 10.07 0.80
C TYR A 20 34.97 11.52 0.65
N ASP A 21 35.92 11.69 -0.27
CA ASP A 21 36.47 12.99 -0.65
C ASP A 21 35.89 13.41 -2.01
N PRO A 22 35.02 14.44 -2.07
CA PRO A 22 34.46 14.93 -3.33
C PRO A 22 35.51 15.42 -4.34
N SER A 23 36.74 15.68 -3.89
CA SER A 23 37.87 16.09 -4.74
C SER A 23 38.69 14.90 -5.28
N ASN A 24 38.28 13.67 -4.98
CA ASN A 24 38.96 12.47 -5.46
C ASN A 24 39.06 12.47 -7.00
N PRO A 25 40.27 12.37 -7.58
CA PRO A 25 40.47 12.49 -9.03
C PRO A 25 39.91 11.30 -9.83
N THR A 26 39.58 10.19 -9.18
CA THR A 26 39.04 8.98 -9.80
C THR A 26 37.53 8.81 -9.64
N ALA A 27 36.90 9.54 -8.70
CA ALA A 27 35.45 9.54 -8.48
C ALA A 27 34.98 10.91 -7.91
N PRO A 28 35.13 12.02 -8.67
CA PRO A 28 34.77 13.34 -8.17
C PRO A 28 33.26 13.59 -8.21
N GLY A 29 32.71 14.16 -7.14
CA GLY A 29 31.35 14.70 -7.11
C GLY A 29 30.21 13.69 -7.16
N LEU A 30 30.40 12.50 -6.58
CA LEU A 30 29.32 11.57 -6.30
C LEU A 30 28.36 12.18 -5.27
N VAL A 31 27.09 11.80 -5.38
CA VAL A 31 25.99 12.15 -4.51
C VAL A 31 25.28 10.84 -4.20
N GLU A 32 25.00 10.60 -2.94
CA GLU A 32 24.21 9.45 -2.47
C GLU A 32 22.81 9.50 -3.08
N ASP A 33 22.29 8.34 -3.48
CA ASP A 33 20.86 8.19 -3.77
C ASP A 33 20.07 8.23 -2.45
N LEU A 34 18.80 8.64 -2.48
CA LEU A 34 17.99 8.76 -1.26
C LEU A 34 16.71 7.92 -1.32
N ASP A 35 16.66 7.02 -2.29
CA ASP A 35 15.55 6.13 -2.68
C ASP A 35 16.18 4.98 -3.48
N ASP A 36 16.94 4.13 -2.79
CA ASP A 36 17.90 3.19 -3.40
C ASP A 36 17.23 2.16 -4.35
N ASP A 37 15.93 1.93 -4.23
CA ASP A 37 15.16 1.03 -5.11
C ASP A 37 14.11 1.73 -6.00
N ASN A 38 13.92 3.03 -5.81
CA ASN A 38 13.09 3.91 -6.62
C ASN A 38 11.59 3.54 -6.62
N ASP A 39 11.11 2.99 -5.52
CA ASP A 39 9.69 2.69 -5.31
C ASP A 39 8.87 3.93 -4.85
N GLY A 40 9.57 5.02 -4.55
CA GLY A 40 9.01 6.30 -4.16
C GLY A 40 8.90 6.52 -2.65
N ILE A 41 9.40 5.61 -1.82
CA ILE A 41 9.64 5.81 -0.40
C ILE A 41 11.14 6.11 -0.19
N PRO A 42 11.50 7.27 0.39
CA PRO A 42 12.91 7.57 0.66
C PRO A 42 13.49 6.66 1.76
N ASP A 43 14.79 6.31 1.70
CA ASP A 43 15.42 5.37 2.66
C ASP A 43 15.24 5.75 4.14
N LEU A 44 15.13 7.06 4.41
CA LEU A 44 14.89 7.57 5.77
C LEU A 44 13.53 7.14 6.34
N GLU A 45 12.52 6.98 5.48
CA GLU A 45 11.18 6.54 5.83
C GLU A 45 11.11 5.01 5.95
N GLU A 46 11.90 4.30 5.16
CA GLU A 46 12.00 2.83 5.16
C GLU A 46 12.76 2.24 6.35
N ALA A 47 13.64 3.03 6.98
CA ALA A 47 14.36 2.66 8.20
C ALA A 47 13.45 2.17 9.36
N GLY A 48 12.13 2.33 9.23
CA GLY A 48 11.08 1.78 10.09
C GLY A 48 10.85 0.28 10.00
N GLY A 49 11.44 -0.44 9.03
CA GLY A 49 11.32 -1.89 8.91
C GLY A 49 11.36 -2.45 7.49
N LEU A 50 11.28 -1.59 6.48
CA LEU A 50 11.38 -1.93 5.06
C LEU A 50 12.84 -2.07 4.63
N ASP A 51 13.07 -2.71 3.50
CA ASP A 51 14.38 -2.87 2.88
C ASP A 51 14.57 -1.82 1.78
N SER A 52 15.32 -0.74 2.06
CA SER A 52 15.53 0.36 1.11
C SER A 52 16.13 -0.03 -0.24
N THR A 53 16.67 -1.24 -0.35
CA THR A 53 17.26 -1.74 -1.59
C THR A 53 16.34 -2.70 -2.35
N SER A 54 15.09 -2.87 -1.89
CA SER A 54 14.13 -3.83 -2.43
C SER A 54 12.75 -3.19 -2.48
N PRO A 55 12.22 -2.88 -3.68
CA PRO A 55 10.98 -2.10 -3.82
C PRO A 55 9.72 -2.88 -3.43
N ASP A 56 9.87 -4.10 -2.91
CA ASP A 56 8.86 -5.08 -2.49
C ASP A 56 9.54 -5.91 -1.39
N THR A 57 9.36 -5.49 -0.14
CA THR A 57 10.14 -6.00 1.00
C THR A 57 9.82 -7.46 1.30
N ASP A 58 8.57 -7.88 1.14
CA ASP A 58 8.13 -9.23 1.50
C ASP A 58 7.99 -10.21 0.31
N GLY A 59 8.03 -9.68 -0.91
CA GLY A 59 8.10 -10.42 -2.16
C GLY A 59 6.75 -10.94 -2.65
N ASP A 60 5.65 -10.27 -2.34
CA ASP A 60 4.32 -10.66 -2.78
C ASP A 60 3.94 -10.12 -4.18
N GLY A 61 4.72 -9.14 -4.67
CA GLY A 61 4.61 -8.52 -5.98
C GLY A 61 3.92 -7.16 -6.01
N ILE A 62 3.49 -6.62 -4.87
CA ILE A 62 3.09 -5.22 -4.70
C ILE A 62 4.27 -4.42 -4.15
N CYS A 63 4.52 -3.23 -4.67
CA CYS A 63 5.65 -2.44 -4.19
C CYS A 63 5.33 -1.82 -2.83
N ASP A 64 6.31 -1.68 -1.95
CA ASP A 64 6.13 -0.98 -0.67
C ASP A 64 5.65 0.46 -0.93
N GLY A 65 6.29 1.10 -1.91
CA GLY A 65 5.97 2.44 -2.41
C GLY A 65 4.93 2.52 -3.54
N VAL A 66 4.62 3.76 -3.91
CA VAL A 66 3.59 4.10 -4.91
C VAL A 66 4.06 3.95 -6.36
N ILE A 67 5.35 3.73 -6.59
CA ILE A 67 5.96 3.65 -7.92
C ILE A 67 6.19 2.17 -8.26
N SER A 68 5.68 1.73 -9.41
CA SER A 68 5.94 0.39 -9.91
C SER A 68 7.39 0.23 -10.38
N VAL A 69 8.06 -0.85 -9.98
CA VAL A 69 9.42 -1.18 -10.44
C VAL A 69 9.40 -2.46 -11.29
N ASP A 70 9.38 -2.33 -12.63
CA ASP A 70 9.34 -3.49 -13.54
C ASP A 70 10.70 -4.21 -13.65
N PRO A 71 10.76 -5.56 -13.54
CA PRO A 71 9.66 -6.51 -13.41
C PRO A 71 9.46 -7.03 -11.97
N ILE A 72 9.89 -6.27 -10.96
CA ILE A 72 9.92 -6.67 -9.55
C ILE A 72 8.51 -6.68 -8.98
N CYS A 73 7.85 -5.52 -8.99
CA CYS A 73 6.54 -5.33 -8.38
C CYS A 73 5.65 -4.38 -9.19
N VAL A 74 4.34 -4.46 -8.97
CA VAL A 74 3.38 -3.46 -9.48
C VAL A 74 3.20 -2.35 -8.45
N ALA A 75 2.78 -1.17 -8.90
CA ALA A 75 2.65 -0.01 -8.03
C ALA A 75 1.73 -0.30 -6.83
N GLY A 76 2.23 -0.02 -5.63
CA GLY A 76 1.48 -0.09 -4.39
C GLY A 76 0.79 1.25 -4.03
N PRO A 77 0.77 1.65 -2.74
CA PRO A 77 1.58 1.09 -1.65
C PRO A 77 1.05 -0.26 -1.16
N ASP A 78 1.94 -1.13 -0.68
CA ASP A 78 1.60 -2.30 0.11
C ASP A 78 1.31 -1.86 1.55
N GLU A 79 0.08 -2.09 2.03
CA GLU A 79 -0.34 -1.73 3.39
C GLU A 79 0.13 -2.77 4.44
N PHE A 80 0.61 -3.94 4.01
CA PHE A 80 1.20 -4.99 4.84
C PHE A 80 2.59 -5.45 4.33
N PRO A 81 3.55 -4.53 4.14
CA PRO A 81 4.81 -4.74 3.39
C PRO A 81 5.82 -5.69 4.05
N LEU A 82 5.44 -6.35 5.14
CA LEU A 82 6.26 -7.28 5.91
C LEU A 82 5.62 -8.68 6.00
N ASP A 83 4.47 -8.89 5.38
CA ASP A 83 3.75 -10.16 5.40
C ASP A 83 3.11 -10.46 4.04
N PRO A 84 3.72 -11.36 3.23
CA PRO A 84 3.42 -11.53 1.81
C PRO A 84 2.11 -12.27 1.54
N SER A 85 1.27 -12.33 2.56
CA SER A 85 -0.05 -12.91 2.52
C SER A 85 -1.14 -11.87 2.26
N ALA A 86 -0.84 -10.58 2.28
CA ALA A 86 -1.81 -9.53 2.01
C ALA A 86 -1.11 -8.24 1.61
N ASP A 87 -1.81 -7.40 0.85
CA ASP A 87 -1.27 -6.15 0.32
C ASP A 87 -2.22 -4.94 0.43
N THR A 88 -3.54 -5.16 0.42
CA THR A 88 -4.55 -4.10 0.35
C THR A 88 -5.31 -3.95 1.67
N ASP A 89 -5.53 -2.71 2.11
CA ASP A 89 -6.40 -2.29 3.23
C ASP A 89 -7.24 -1.07 2.78
N THR A 90 -8.46 -1.31 2.29
CA THR A 90 -9.25 -0.29 1.59
C THR A 90 -9.78 0.81 2.53
N ASP A 91 -10.17 0.48 3.77
CA ASP A 91 -10.69 1.44 4.75
C ASP A 91 -9.63 1.95 5.74
N GLY A 92 -8.46 1.30 5.80
CA GLY A 92 -7.35 1.66 6.66
C GLY A 92 -7.53 1.27 8.12
N ASP A 93 -8.33 0.24 8.43
CA ASP A 93 -8.55 -0.24 9.79
C ASP A 93 -7.40 -1.13 10.33
N GLY A 94 -6.46 -1.50 9.45
CA GLY A 94 -5.31 -2.34 9.73
C GLY A 94 -5.59 -3.84 9.53
N LYS A 95 -6.69 -4.21 8.87
CA LYS A 95 -7.02 -5.56 8.44
C LYS A 95 -6.98 -5.62 6.92
N PRO A 96 -6.41 -6.69 6.34
CA PRO A 96 -6.33 -6.79 4.90
C PRO A 96 -7.67 -7.19 4.28
N ASP A 97 -8.03 -6.58 3.15
CA ASP A 97 -9.20 -6.93 2.34
C ASP A 97 -9.21 -8.43 1.99
N THR A 98 -8.02 -8.96 1.67
CA THR A 98 -7.86 -10.38 1.35
C THR A 98 -6.58 -10.96 1.92
N ILE A 99 -6.63 -12.24 2.30
CA ILE A 99 -5.44 -13.01 2.71
C ILE A 99 -5.15 -14.12 1.69
N THR A 100 -4.01 -14.01 1.02
CA THR A 100 -3.43 -15.04 0.16
C THR A 100 -2.43 -15.92 0.92
N GLY A 101 -2.75 -17.21 1.06
CA GLY A 101 -1.83 -18.16 1.69
C GLY A 101 -1.81 -18.11 3.22
N ASN A 102 -0.63 -18.04 3.83
CA ASN A 102 -0.44 -18.16 5.27
C ASN A 102 0.34 -16.95 5.80
N SER A 103 -0.33 -16.11 6.58
CA SER A 103 0.29 -14.97 7.27
C SER A 103 1.50 -15.39 8.11
N THR A 104 2.56 -14.59 7.98
CA THR A 104 3.83 -14.69 8.69
C THR A 104 3.89 -13.77 9.90
N SER A 105 2.96 -12.83 10.02
CA SER A 105 2.77 -11.92 11.16
C SER A 105 2.53 -12.63 12.48
N VAL A 106 2.85 -11.94 13.58
CA VAL A 106 2.62 -12.42 14.95
C VAL A 106 1.94 -11.33 15.79
N PRO A 107 0.64 -11.44 16.08
CA PRO A 107 -0.29 -12.49 15.66
C PRO A 107 -0.49 -12.53 14.12
N PRO A 108 -0.97 -13.65 13.56
CA PRO A 108 -1.32 -13.71 12.14
C PRO A 108 -2.37 -12.65 11.78
N LEU A 109 -2.30 -12.13 10.55
CA LEU A 109 -3.30 -11.24 9.99
C LEU A 109 -4.70 -11.89 10.00
N GLU A 110 -5.72 -11.05 10.12
CA GLU A 110 -7.12 -11.44 10.08
C GLU A 110 -7.81 -10.58 9.02
N GLU A 111 -8.31 -11.23 7.96
CA GLU A 111 -9.07 -10.63 6.86
C GLU A 111 -10.15 -9.68 7.39
N ASP A 112 -10.29 -8.54 6.73
CA ASP A 112 -11.44 -7.66 6.92
C ASP A 112 -12.69 -8.29 6.32
N MET A 113 -13.86 -7.88 6.78
CA MET A 113 -15.14 -8.44 6.33
C MET A 113 -16.10 -7.32 5.88
N ASP A 114 -15.61 -6.09 5.81
CA ASP A 114 -16.31 -4.82 5.54
C ASP A 114 -15.27 -3.87 4.93
N ASP A 115 -14.71 -4.24 3.78
CA ASP A 115 -13.46 -3.70 3.22
C ASP A 115 -13.49 -2.16 3.02
N ASP A 116 -14.66 -1.55 2.87
CA ASP A 116 -14.82 -0.10 2.72
C ASP A 116 -15.32 0.63 3.97
N GLY A 117 -15.58 -0.11 5.05
CA GLY A 117 -15.91 0.39 6.38
C GLY A 117 -17.26 1.09 6.48
N ASP A 118 -18.18 0.86 5.55
CA ASP A 118 -19.49 1.50 5.54
C ASP A 118 -20.51 0.83 6.49
N GLY A 119 -20.17 -0.36 7.00
CA GLY A 119 -20.97 -1.15 7.94
C GLY A 119 -21.80 -2.25 7.30
N VAL A 120 -21.57 -2.60 6.03
CA VAL A 120 -22.18 -3.73 5.32
C VAL A 120 -21.11 -4.77 5.04
N GLU A 121 -21.25 -5.98 5.61
CA GLU A 121 -20.24 -7.01 5.36
C GLU A 121 -20.13 -7.37 3.87
N ASP A 122 -18.92 -7.59 3.33
CA ASP A 122 -18.68 -7.83 1.87
C ASP A 122 -19.52 -8.97 1.32
N VAL A 123 -19.80 -9.99 2.15
CA VAL A 123 -20.64 -11.13 1.79
C VAL A 123 -22.07 -10.75 1.41
N ASN A 124 -22.50 -9.55 1.80
CA ASN A 124 -23.80 -8.97 1.50
C ASN A 124 -23.73 -7.97 0.33
N GLU A 125 -22.55 -7.70 -0.22
CA GLU A 125 -22.28 -6.73 -1.28
C GLU A 125 -21.81 -7.42 -2.56
N THR A 126 -22.70 -7.47 -3.55
CA THR A 126 -22.49 -8.34 -4.71
C THR A 126 -21.93 -7.63 -5.94
N GLY A 127 -21.80 -6.30 -5.91
CA GLY A 127 -21.43 -5.48 -7.06
C GLY A 127 -22.39 -5.63 -8.26
N THR A 128 -23.62 -6.10 -8.02
CA THR A 128 -24.61 -6.36 -9.07
C THR A 128 -25.41 -5.13 -9.48
N TRP A 129 -25.25 -4.01 -8.77
CA TRP A 129 -26.00 -2.78 -8.96
C TRP A 129 -27.52 -2.99 -8.82
N THR A 130 -27.93 -4.01 -8.04
CA THR A 130 -29.33 -4.37 -7.85
C THR A 130 -29.57 -4.80 -6.41
N TYR A 131 -30.32 -3.98 -5.68
CA TYR A 131 -30.75 -4.32 -4.32
C TYR A 131 -31.74 -5.50 -4.31
N ASN A 132 -31.29 -6.66 -3.81
CA ASN A 132 -32.09 -7.86 -3.60
C ASN A 132 -32.42 -8.12 -2.11
N GLY A 133 -31.84 -7.33 -1.20
CA GLY A 133 -32.17 -7.32 0.22
C GLY A 133 -30.96 -7.04 1.11
N PRO A 134 -31.10 -7.14 2.45
CA PRO A 134 -30.00 -6.87 3.39
C PRO A 134 -28.84 -7.86 3.36
N THR A 135 -28.93 -8.93 2.57
CA THR A 135 -27.84 -9.92 2.38
C THR A 135 -27.37 -9.98 0.93
N ASP A 136 -27.77 -8.99 0.14
CA ASP A 136 -27.45 -8.80 -1.27
C ASP A 136 -27.91 -7.36 -1.61
N THR A 137 -27.17 -6.38 -1.10
CA THR A 137 -27.40 -4.95 -1.30
C THR A 137 -27.16 -4.55 -2.75
N GLY A 138 -26.30 -5.30 -3.45
CA GLY A 138 -25.90 -5.02 -4.82
C GLY A 138 -24.84 -3.92 -4.93
N THR A 139 -24.39 -3.38 -3.81
CA THR A 139 -23.34 -2.37 -3.65
C THR A 139 -21.96 -3.01 -3.80
N ASN A 140 -20.92 -2.20 -3.88
CA ASN A 140 -19.56 -2.61 -4.14
C ASN A 140 -18.76 -2.66 -2.84
N PRO A 141 -18.22 -3.82 -2.42
CA PRO A 141 -17.52 -3.96 -1.13
C PRO A 141 -16.28 -3.10 -0.96
N LEU A 142 -15.73 -2.55 -2.05
CA LEU A 142 -14.54 -1.70 -2.02
C LEU A 142 -14.88 -0.21 -2.20
N ASN A 143 -16.15 0.18 -2.08
CA ASN A 143 -16.54 1.57 -2.29
C ASN A 143 -17.77 1.93 -1.46
N PRO A 144 -17.59 2.76 -0.42
CA PRO A 144 -18.63 2.99 0.59
C PRO A 144 -19.81 3.81 0.08
N ASP A 145 -19.72 4.34 -1.15
CA ASP A 145 -20.77 5.07 -1.88
C ASP A 145 -20.73 4.64 -3.35
N THR A 146 -21.41 3.53 -3.65
CA THR A 146 -21.35 2.83 -4.94
C THR A 146 -21.75 3.72 -6.12
N ASP A 147 -22.68 4.65 -5.94
CA ASP A 147 -23.20 5.50 -7.03
C ASP A 147 -22.68 6.95 -7.02
N TYR A 148 -21.92 7.32 -5.99
CA TYR A 148 -21.26 8.60 -5.78
C TYR A 148 -22.23 9.77 -5.59
N ASP A 149 -23.38 9.55 -4.95
CA ASP A 149 -24.35 10.61 -4.63
C ASP A 149 -24.09 11.33 -3.30
N GLY A 150 -23.17 10.79 -2.49
CA GLY A 150 -22.75 11.30 -1.19
C GLY A 150 -23.47 10.66 0.00
N VAL A 151 -24.32 9.67 -0.21
CA VAL A 151 -24.89 8.80 0.82
C VAL A 151 -24.16 7.46 0.78
N CYS A 152 -23.76 6.94 1.94
CA CYS A 152 -23.07 5.65 1.96
C CYS A 152 -24.03 4.52 1.60
N ASP A 153 -23.51 3.39 1.15
CA ASP A 153 -24.30 2.16 0.95
C ASP A 153 -24.76 1.59 2.31
N GLY A 154 -23.92 1.77 3.33
CA GLY A 154 -24.08 1.32 4.69
C GLY A 154 -24.44 2.37 5.76
N PRO A 155 -24.71 1.91 6.98
CA PRO A 155 -25.20 2.75 8.07
C PRO A 155 -24.14 3.63 8.76
N VAL A 156 -22.89 3.65 8.29
CA VAL A 156 -21.76 4.36 8.90
C VAL A 156 -21.35 5.56 8.04
N ASP A 157 -20.92 6.65 8.68
CA ASP A 157 -20.29 7.77 7.95
C ASP A 157 -18.85 7.36 7.61
N VAL A 158 -18.47 7.35 6.35
CA VAL A 158 -17.10 6.99 5.94
C VAL A 158 -16.26 8.23 5.65
N TYR A 159 -15.01 8.21 6.10
CA TYR A 159 -14.06 9.32 5.98
C TYR A 159 -12.78 8.81 5.34
N HIS A 160 -12.15 9.65 4.53
CA HIS A 160 -10.87 9.32 3.90
C HIS A 160 -9.79 9.15 4.99
N PRO A 161 -9.06 8.01 5.04
CA PRO A 161 -8.20 7.68 6.18
C PRO A 161 -7.04 8.69 6.35
N GLN A 162 -6.47 9.19 5.25
CA GLN A 162 -5.34 10.12 5.27
C GLN A 162 -5.77 11.60 5.41
N THR A 163 -6.84 12.04 4.74
CA THR A 163 -7.23 13.47 4.75
C THR A 163 -8.26 13.81 5.83
N GLY A 164 -9.03 12.83 6.31
CA GLY A 164 -10.16 13.02 7.20
C GLY A 164 -11.35 13.73 6.56
N ASP A 165 -11.35 13.87 5.23
CA ASP A 165 -12.50 14.40 4.49
C ASP A 165 -13.63 13.38 4.50
N LEU A 166 -14.87 13.86 4.58
CA LEU A 166 -16.05 13.02 4.51
C LEU A 166 -16.20 12.45 3.09
N ILE A 167 -16.27 11.12 2.97
CA ILE A 167 -16.54 10.43 1.70
C ILE A 167 -18.05 10.44 1.47
N CYS A 168 -18.81 9.89 2.40
CA CYS A 168 -20.26 9.79 2.32
C CYS A 168 -20.91 9.90 3.71
N VAL A 169 -22.19 10.27 3.74
CA VAL A 169 -22.99 10.32 4.98
C VAL A 169 -23.77 9.02 5.12
N ALA A 170 -23.83 8.49 6.34
CA ALA A 170 -24.57 7.29 6.69
C ALA A 170 -26.01 7.28 6.14
N GLY A 171 -26.37 6.18 5.49
CA GLY A 171 -27.72 5.85 5.08
C GLY A 171 -27.69 4.49 4.41
N PRO A 172 -28.75 3.67 4.43
CA PRO A 172 -28.78 2.63 3.42
C PRO A 172 -29.12 3.30 2.09
N ASP A 173 -28.12 3.52 1.25
CA ASP A 173 -28.31 3.80 -0.17
C ASP A 173 -28.56 2.50 -0.98
N THR A 174 -29.18 2.60 -2.16
CA THR A 174 -29.62 1.42 -2.95
C THR A 174 -29.42 1.56 -4.45
#